data_AF-E8T5D3-F1
#
_entry.id   AF-E8T5D3-F1
#
_cell.length_a   1.000
_cell.length_b   1.000
_cell.length_c   1.000
_cell.angle_alpha   90.00
_cell.angle_beta   90.00
_cell.angle_gamma   90.00
#
_symmetry.space_group_name_H-M   'P 1'
#
loop_
_entity.id
_entity.type
_entity.pdbx_description
1 polymer ?
#
loop_
_entity_poly.entity_id
_entity_poly.type
_entity_poly.pdbx_seq_one_letter_code
_entity_poly.pdbx_strand_id
1 'polypeptide(L)' 'MSVSDTMKDKLEKLNRKRKSGELSSREYYKGLMLLLVELADALQEEDISELEVKRQIPVLKVFITEQLKKMKGRGN' A
#
# COMPACT_ATOMS: atom_id res chain seq x y z
N MET A 1 14.97 -15.09 3.36
CA MET A 1 14.63 -13.90 2.56
C MET A 1 14.04 -12.89 3.53
N SER A 2 14.43 -11.61 3.50
CA SER A 2 13.91 -10.65 4.49
C SER A 2 12.42 -10.33 4.21
N VAL A 3 11.71 -9.78 5.20
CA VAL A 3 10.33 -9.29 5.01
C VAL A 3 10.30 -8.20 3.95
N SER A 4 11.28 -7.28 3.96
CA SER A 4 11.46 -6.24 2.96
C SER A 4 11.64 -6.81 1.54
N ASP A 5 12.51 -7.82 1.37
CA ASP A 5 12.69 -8.49 0.06
C ASP A 5 11.39 -9.14 -0.42
N THR A 6 10.65 -9.77 0.50
CA THR A 6 9.37 -10.42 0.20
C THR A 6 8.32 -9.40 -0.27
N MET A 7 8.22 -8.25 0.40
CA MET A 7 7.29 -7.18 0.02
C MET A 7 7.67 -6.55 -1.31
N LYS A 8 8.96 -6.33 -1.55
CA LYS A 8 9.47 -5.84 -2.82
C LYS A 8 9.14 -6.80 -3.96
N ASP A 9 9.36 -8.10 -3.78
CA ASP A 9 9.01 -9.12 -4.76
C ASP A 9 7.51 -9.15 -5.08
N LYS A 10 6.64 -9.00 -4.07
CA LYS A 10 5.19 -8.91 -4.26
C LYS A 10 4.81 -7.67 -5.09
N LEU A 11 5.39 -6.51 -4.78
CA LEU A 11 5.17 -5.28 -5.55
C LEU A 11 5.64 -5.42 -7.00
N GLU A 12 6.84 -5.96 -7.22
CA GLU A 12 7.37 -6.18 -8.57
C GLU A 12 6.51 -7.15 -9.37
N LYS A 13 6.01 -8.22 -8.75
CA LYS A 13 5.08 -9.15 -9.39
C LYS A 13 3.77 -8.45 -9.80
N LEU A 14 3.17 -7.63 -8.92
CA LEU A 14 1.98 -6.85 -9.25
C LEU A 14 2.24 -5.89 -10.43
N ASN A 15 3.37 -5.19 -10.41
CA ASN A 15 3.77 -4.27 -11.47
C ASN A 15 3.96 -4.98 -12.82
N ARG A 16 4.65 -6.13 -12.83
CA ARG A 16 4.86 -6.93 -14.04
C ARG A 16 3.53 -7.39 -14.63
N LYS A 17 2.65 -7.96 -13.80
CA LYS A 17 1.32 -8.42 -14.24
C LYS A 17 0.43 -7.28 -14.75
N ARG A 18 0.52 -6.09 -14.15
CA ARG A 18 -0.19 -4.91 -14.67
C ARG A 18 0.37 -4.46 -16.02
N LYS A 19 1.69 -4.46 -16.16
CA LYS A 19 2.38 -4.05 -17.41
C LYS A 19 2.13 -5.02 -18.55
N SER A 20 2.03 -6.32 -18.28
CA SER A 20 1.70 -7.35 -19.28
C SER A 20 0.21 -7.39 -19.65
N GLY A 21 -0.66 -6.67 -18.92
CA GLY A 21 -2.10 -6.69 -19.13
C GLY A 21 -2.82 -7.87 -18.46
N GLU A 22 -2.11 -8.72 -17.72
CA GLU A 22 -2.69 -9.82 -16.93
C GLU A 22 -3.62 -9.31 -15.81
N LEU A 23 -3.41 -8.08 -15.34
CA LEU A 23 -4.31 -7.43 -14.37
C LEU A 23 -5.00 -6.23 -15.00
N SER A 24 -6.32 -6.19 -14.87
CA SER A 24 -7.10 -4.98 -15.06
C SER A 24 -6.71 -3.91 -14.03
N SER A 25 -7.04 -2.64 -14.30
CA SER A 25 -6.80 -1.55 -13.35
C SER A 25 -7.49 -1.79 -12.00
N ARG A 26 -8.66 -2.45 -12.00
CA ARG A 26 -9.41 -2.76 -10.78
C ARG A 26 -8.73 -3.85 -9.95
N GLU A 27 -8.24 -4.91 -10.59
CA GLU A 27 -7.51 -5.97 -9.91
C GLU A 27 -6.17 -5.49 -9.38
N TYR A 28 -5.45 -4.70 -10.17
CA TYR A 28 -4.20 -4.08 -9.74
C TYR A 28 -4.42 -3.16 -8.52
N TYR A 29 -5.46 -2.32 -8.53
CA TYR A 29 -5.83 -1.50 -7.38
C TYR A 29 -6.11 -2.35 -6.12
N LYS A 30 -6.89 -3.43 -6.24
CA LYS A 30 -7.14 -4.36 -5.13
C LYS A 30 -5.84 -5.00 -4.62
N GLY A 31 -4.94 -5.40 -5.53
CA GLY A 31 -3.64 -5.96 -5.19
C GLY A 31 -2.76 -4.99 -4.39
N LEU A 32 -2.71 -3.72 -4.79
CA LEU A 32 -2.00 -2.68 -4.03
C LEU A 32 -2.61 -2.44 -2.64
N MET A 33 -3.94 -2.45 -2.52
CA MET A 33 -4.61 -2.31 -1.22
C MET A 33 -4.28 -3.47 -0.29
N LEU A 34 -4.24 -4.71 -0.80
CA LEU A 34 -3.84 -5.87 0.00
C LEU A 34 -2.37 -5.76 0.44
N LEU A 35 -1.47 -5.35 -0.46
CA LEU A 35 -0.06 -5.15 -0.12
C LEU A 35 0.13 -4.06 0.95
N LEU A 36 -0.69 -3.01 0.96
CA LEU A 36 -0.67 -1.99 2.02
C LEU A 36 -1.04 -2.56 3.39
N VAL A 37 -1.99 -3.50 3.46
CA VAL A 37 -2.36 -4.18 4.72
C VAL A 37 -1.18 -5.02 5.21
N GLU A 38 -0.60 -5.85 4.34
CA GLU A 38 0.56 -6.67 4.70
C GLU A 38 1.77 -5.83 5.12
N LEU A 39 1.99 -4.69 4.48
CA LEU A 39 3.05 -3.75 4.85
C LEU A 39 2.78 -3.13 6.23
N ALA A 40 1.53 -2.79 6.53
CA ALA A 40 1.16 -2.23 7.84
C ALA A 40 1.39 -3.23 8.98
N ASP A 41 1.17 -4.52 8.74
CA ASP A 41 1.46 -5.59 9.70
C ASP A 41 2.98 -5.76 9.88
N ALA A 42 3.74 -5.82 8.79
CA ALA A 42 5.20 -5.93 8.83
C ALA A 42 5.87 -4.76 9.58
N LEU A 43 5.43 -3.53 9.32
CA LEU A 43 6.00 -2.33 9.96
C LEU A 43 5.70 -2.24 11.46
N GLN A 44 4.67 -2.93 11.97
CA GLN A 44 4.39 -2.98 13.41
C GLN A 44 5.39 -3.86 14.18
N GLU A 45 6.03 -4.81 13.48
CA GLU A 45 7.05 -5.69 14.05
C GLU A 45 8.46 -5.06 14.00
N GLU A 46 8.63 -3.97 13.25
CA GLU A 46 9.90 -3.24 13.13
C GLU A 46 10.07 -2.21 14.25
N ASP A 47 11.30 -2.06 14.75
CA ASP A 47 11.67 -0.99 15.67
C ASP A 47 11.92 0.32 14.90
N ILE A 48 10.83 1.01 14.56
CA ILE A 48 10.84 2.25 13.78
C ILE A 48 11.05 3.44 14.72
N SER A 49 12.02 4.30 14.40
CA SER A 49 12.26 5.48 15.23
C SER A 49 11.08 6.47 15.21
N GLU A 50 10.86 7.14 16.33
CA GLU A 50 9.83 8.18 16.48
C GLU A 50 9.94 9.29 15.40
N LEU A 51 11.16 9.61 14.96
CA LEU A 51 11.40 10.58 13.89
C LEU A 51 10.88 10.08 12.53
N GLU A 52 11.10 8.80 12.23
CA GLU A 52 10.61 8.17 11.00
C GLU A 52 9.08 8.07 11.02
N VAL A 53 8.49 7.66 12.14
CA VAL A 53 7.02 7.64 12.33
C VAL A 53 6.43 9.03 12.05
N LYS A 54 7.00 10.09 12.64
CA LYS A 54 6.57 11.48 12.42
C LYS A 54 6.62 11.91 10.95
N ARG A 55 7.58 11.40 10.18
CA ARG A 55 7.69 11.68 8.73
C ARG A 55 6.66 10.90 7.91
N GLN A 56 6.26 9.72 8.35
CA GLN A 56 5.28 8.88 7.64
C GLN A 56 3.82 9.33 7.88
N ILE A 57 3.49 9.83 9.07
CA ILE A 57 2.11 10.25 9.44
C ILE A 57 1.46 11.16 8.38
N PRO A 58 2.09 12.25 7.90
CA PRO A 58 1.47 13.13 6.90
C PRO A 58 1.13 12.42 5.60
N VAL A 59 1.97 11.50 5.14
CA VAL A 59 1.78 10.74 3.90
C VAL A 59 0.55 9.85 4.00
N LEU A 60 0.44 9.08 5.09
CA LEU A 60 -0.71 8.23 5.35
C LEU A 60 -1.99 9.05 5.49
N LYS A 61 -1.93 10.17 6.20
CA LYS A 61 -3.07 11.05 6.41
C LYS A 61 -3.62 11.61 5.10
N VAL A 62 -2.75 12.04 4.17
CA VAL A 62 -3.18 12.52 2.84
C VAL A 62 -3.86 11.38 2.07
N PHE A 63 -3.23 10.20 2.00
CA PHE A 63 -3.78 9.07 1.28
C PHE A 63 -5.18 8.68 1.79
N ILE A 64 -5.34 8.49 3.11
CA ILE A 64 -6.60 8.10 3.74
C ILE A 64 -7.67 9.17 3.52
N THR A 65 -7.32 10.44 3.73
CA THR A 65 -8.25 11.57 3.54
C THR A 65 -8.81 11.60 2.13
N GLU A 66 -7.96 11.40 1.12
CA GLU A 66 -8.39 11.37 -0.28
C GLU A 66 -9.30 10.17 -0.59
N GLN A 67 -9.05 9.00 0.01
CA GLN A 67 -9.96 7.86 -0.15
C GLN A 67 -11.33 8.14 0.48
N LEU A 68 -11.37 8.69 1.71
CA LEU A 68 -12.62 9.02 2.40
C LEU A 68 -13.46 10.05 1.63
N LYS A 69 -12.81 11.11 1.10
CA LYS A 69 -13.50 12.08 0.23
C LYS A 69 -14.11 11.43 -1.00
N LYS A 70 -13.36 10.54 -1.66
CA LYS A 70 -13.83 9.82 -2.84
C LYS A 70 -14.95 8.82 -2.52
N MET A 71 -14.92 8.20 -1.35
CA MET A 71 -16.02 7.35 -0.87
C MET A 71 -17.30 8.16 -0.71
N LYS A 72 -17.23 9.30 0.00
CA LYS A 72 -18.36 10.23 0.14
C LYS A 72 -18.89 10.70 -1.22
N GLY A 73 -18.00 11.03 -2.16
CA GLY A 73 -18.37 11.44 -3.52
C GLY A 73 -19.04 10.33 -4.36
N ARG A 74 -18.86 9.05 -4.00
CA ARG A 74 -19.53 7.90 -4.61
C ARG A 74 -20.88 7.58 -3.96
N GLY A 75 -21.29 8.32 -2.92
CA GLY A 75 -22.54 8.12 -2.20
C GLY A 75 -22.48 7.08 -1.07
N ASN A 76 -21.28 6.72 -0.60
CA ASN A 76 -21.09 5.95 0.64
C ASN A 76 -20.97 6.86 1.86
#